data_AF-B9XJA6-F1
#
_entry.id   AF-B9XJA6-F1
#
_cell.length_a   1.000
_cell.length_b   1.000
_cell.length_c   1.000
_cell.angle_alpha   90.00
_cell.angle_beta   90.00
_cell.angle_gamma   90.00
#
_symmetry.space_group_name_H-M   'P 1'
#
loop_
_entity.id
_entity.type
_entity.pdbx_description
1 polymer ?
#
loop_
_entity_poly.entity_id
_entity_poly.type
_entity_poly.pdbx_seq_one_letter_code
_entity_poly.pdbx_strand_id
1 'polypeptide(L)'
;MPFSPPSGIAFHTADQIPVGELSAILRRITTFLQSLDLAPQPLRLYHDWWQHDGLHFDEGQITFHDLFAMFETPRTLFEATPDDDEVFIGVAPEDGNWYLRFRAEWDADDRSIVGEFAIILPSETAALFRAEVATPSKHVLVEESSESYYKSVKV
;
A
#
# COMPACT_ATOMS: atom_id res chain seq x y z
N MET A 1 6.96 -0.49 -20.34
CA MET A 1 5.65 -1.09 -20.65
C MET A 1 4.60 -0.37 -19.82
N PRO A 2 3.32 -0.30 -20.22
CA PRO A 2 2.27 0.18 -19.32
C PRO A 2 2.24 -0.71 -18.06
N PHE A 3 2.07 -0.10 -16.89
CA PHE A 3 1.97 -0.82 -15.63
C PHE A 3 0.76 -1.76 -15.67
N SER A 4 0.94 -3.01 -15.22
CA SER A 4 -0.15 -3.94 -14.96
C SER A 4 -0.11 -4.29 -13.48
N PRO A 5 -1.21 -4.09 -12.74
CA PRO A 5 -1.29 -4.55 -11.37
C PRO A 5 -1.04 -6.07 -11.29
N PRO A 6 -0.40 -6.57 -10.22
CA PRO A 6 -0.25 -8.00 -10.01
C PRO A 6 -1.60 -8.69 -9.83
N SER A 7 -1.64 -9.97 -10.18
CA SER A 7 -2.72 -10.88 -9.81
C SER A 7 -2.39 -11.60 -8.50
N GLY A 8 -3.44 -12.07 -7.82
CA GLY A 8 -3.33 -12.78 -6.56
C GLY A 8 -4.39 -12.36 -5.55
N ILE A 9 -3.99 -12.19 -4.30
CA ILE A 9 -4.85 -11.89 -3.16
C ILE A 9 -4.59 -10.45 -2.70
N ALA A 10 -5.65 -9.67 -2.56
CA ALA A 10 -5.62 -8.35 -1.99
C ALA A 10 -5.90 -8.42 -0.47
N PHE A 11 -5.10 -7.72 0.31
CA PHE A 11 -5.35 -7.43 1.72
C PHE A 11 -5.46 -5.92 1.89
N HIS A 12 -6.58 -5.44 2.41
CA HIS A 12 -6.77 -4.00 2.61
C HIS A 12 -7.52 -3.70 3.91
N THR A 13 -7.47 -2.46 4.33
CA THR A 13 -8.31 -1.97 5.44
C THR A 13 -9.78 -1.96 5.03
N ALA A 14 -10.67 -2.36 5.96
CA ALA A 14 -12.11 -2.29 5.73
C ALA A 14 -12.64 -0.84 5.71
N ASP A 15 -12.08 -0.03 6.61
CA ASP A 15 -12.38 1.39 6.80
C ASP A 15 -11.06 2.15 7.00
N GLN A 16 -11.12 3.48 6.94
CA GLN A 16 -9.97 4.31 7.29
C GLN A 16 -9.59 4.11 8.77
N ILE A 17 -8.29 4.06 9.04
CA ILE A 17 -7.73 3.86 10.38
C ILE A 17 -6.86 5.06 10.78
N PRO A 18 -6.64 5.30 12.09
CA PRO A 18 -5.74 6.35 12.54
C PRO A 18 -4.35 6.22 11.92
N VAL A 19 -3.80 7.33 11.41
CA VAL A 19 -2.53 7.32 10.65
C VAL A 19 -1.34 6.73 11.43
N GLY A 20 -1.36 6.81 12.76
CA GLY A 20 -0.34 6.19 13.60
C GLY A 20 -0.39 4.66 13.58
N GLU A 21 -1.58 4.09 13.49
CA GLU A 21 -1.79 2.65 13.34
C GLU A 21 -1.48 2.21 11.90
N LEU A 22 -1.87 3.02 10.91
CA LEU A 22 -1.49 2.82 9.51
C LEU A 22 0.03 2.77 9.32
N SER A 23 0.77 3.77 9.84
CA SER A 23 2.23 3.81 9.80
C SER A 23 2.84 2.55 10.44
N ALA A 24 2.32 2.08 11.57
CA ALA A 24 2.81 0.87 12.22
C ALA A 24 2.59 -0.39 11.36
N ILE A 25 1.43 -0.52 10.72
CA ILE A 25 1.13 -1.63 9.81
C ILE A 25 2.01 -1.55 8.56
N LEU A 26 2.13 -0.39 7.93
CA LEU A 26 2.95 -0.19 6.73
C LEU A 26 4.43 -0.51 6.98
N ARG A 27 4.97 -0.15 8.15
CA ARG A 27 6.33 -0.57 8.55
C ARG A 27 6.47 -2.08 8.66
N ARG A 28 5.45 -2.77 9.17
CA ARG A 28 5.43 -4.23 9.28
C ARG A 28 5.33 -4.89 7.92
N ILE A 29 4.47 -4.38 7.05
CA ILE A 29 4.36 -4.78 5.64
C ILE A 29 5.72 -4.62 4.95
N THR A 30 6.37 -3.47 5.12
CA THR A 30 7.67 -3.17 4.52
C THR A 30 8.76 -4.12 5.00
N THR A 31 8.78 -4.40 6.31
CA THR A 31 9.70 -5.39 6.90
C THR A 31 9.48 -6.78 6.31
N PHE A 32 8.21 -7.19 6.19
CA PHE A 32 7.84 -8.46 5.57
C PHE A 32 8.32 -8.52 4.12
N LEU A 33 8.01 -7.50 3.30
CA LEU A 33 8.41 -7.45 1.90
C LEU A 33 9.93 -7.49 1.74
N GLN A 34 10.66 -6.69 2.53
CA GLN A 34 12.13 -6.69 2.51
C GLN A 34 12.71 -8.06 2.89
N SER A 35 12.03 -8.83 3.76
CA SER A 35 12.50 -10.16 4.17
C SER A 35 12.35 -11.23 3.08
N LEU A 36 11.48 -11.00 2.09
CA LEU A 36 11.30 -11.91 0.94
C LEU A 36 12.43 -11.76 -0.09
N ASP A 37 13.11 -10.61 -0.10
CA ASP A 37 14.17 -10.31 -1.04
C ASP A 37 15.54 -10.76 -0.51
N LEU A 38 16.25 -11.56 -1.32
CA LEU A 38 17.62 -11.99 -1.01
C LEU A 38 18.68 -10.91 -1.29
N ALA A 39 18.31 -9.87 -2.04
CA ALA A 39 19.19 -8.76 -2.41
C ALA A 39 18.40 -7.45 -2.52
N PRO A 40 19.04 -6.27 -2.31
CA PRO A 40 18.36 -4.99 -2.45
C PRO A 40 17.88 -4.81 -3.89
N GLN A 41 16.57 -4.79 -4.10
CA GLN A 41 15.96 -4.45 -5.38
C GLN A 41 15.51 -2.99 -5.39
N PRO A 42 15.70 -2.26 -6.50
CA PRO A 42 15.04 -0.97 -6.67
C PRO A 42 13.52 -1.19 -6.71
N LEU A 43 12.80 -0.29 -6.05
CA LEU A 43 11.34 -0.22 -6.09
C LEU A 43 10.92 0.91 -7.02
N ARG A 44 9.73 0.80 -7.59
CA ARG A 44 9.08 1.85 -8.36
C ARG A 44 8.02 2.53 -7.49
N LEU A 45 8.01 3.85 -7.52
CA LEU A 45 7.02 4.69 -6.86
C LEU A 45 6.01 5.18 -7.89
N TYR A 46 4.75 5.26 -7.51
CA TYR A 46 3.67 5.69 -8.37
C TYR A 46 2.70 6.62 -7.65
N HIS A 47 2.11 7.54 -8.42
CA HIS A 47 0.82 8.13 -8.07
C HIS A 47 -0.29 7.29 -8.71
N ASP A 48 -1.09 6.66 -7.87
CA ASP A 48 -2.14 5.73 -8.24
C ASP A 48 -3.50 6.41 -8.18
N TRP A 49 -4.06 6.63 -9.37
CA TRP A 49 -5.32 7.33 -9.60
C TRP A 49 -6.45 6.34 -9.93
N TRP A 50 -6.36 5.08 -9.50
CA TRP A 50 -7.38 4.07 -9.89
C TRP A 50 -8.79 4.44 -9.45
N GLN A 51 -8.92 5.02 -8.25
CA GLN A 51 -10.21 5.43 -7.68
C GLN A 51 -10.70 6.76 -8.28
N HIS A 52 -9.80 7.56 -8.83
CA HIS A 52 -10.12 8.83 -9.47
C HIS A 52 -10.46 8.65 -10.98
N ASP A 53 -9.46 8.39 -11.82
CA ASP A 53 -9.58 8.35 -13.30
C ASP A 53 -9.08 7.04 -13.94
N GLY A 54 -8.67 6.06 -13.13
CA GLY A 54 -8.07 4.83 -13.63
C GLY A 54 -6.62 4.98 -14.10
N LEU A 55 -5.97 6.12 -13.81
CA LEU A 55 -4.60 6.43 -14.25
C LEU A 55 -3.53 5.93 -13.26
N HIS A 56 -2.27 5.88 -13.72
CA HIS A 56 -1.13 5.43 -12.93
C HIS A 56 0.15 6.09 -13.46
N PHE A 57 0.77 6.94 -12.64
CA PHE A 57 1.93 7.74 -13.02
C PHE A 57 3.18 7.26 -12.30
N ASP A 58 4.29 7.13 -13.03
CA ASP A 58 5.57 6.68 -12.50
C ASP A 58 6.38 7.86 -11.98
N GLU A 59 6.63 7.87 -10.68
CA GLU A 59 7.34 8.94 -9.97
C GLU A 59 8.83 8.62 -9.79
N GLY A 60 9.30 7.51 -10.33
CA GLY A 60 10.70 7.10 -10.35
C GLY A 60 11.01 5.90 -9.47
N GLN A 61 12.30 5.77 -9.14
CA GLN A 61 12.82 4.67 -8.33
C GLN A 61 13.04 5.12 -6.89
N ILE A 62 12.69 4.24 -5.95
CA ILE A 62 12.99 4.37 -4.53
C ILE A 62 13.63 3.08 -4.01
N THR A 63 14.12 3.13 -2.78
CA THR A 63 14.63 1.97 -2.05
C THR A 63 13.70 1.61 -0.88
N PHE A 64 13.88 0.44 -0.29
CA PHE A 64 13.25 0.11 0.99
C PHE A 64 13.60 1.11 2.09
N HIS A 65 14.79 1.72 2.07
CA HIS A 65 15.16 2.74 3.05
C HIS A 65 14.27 3.99 2.92
N ASP A 66 14.04 4.45 1.69
CA ASP A 66 13.14 5.58 1.42
C ASP A 66 11.70 5.24 1.84
N LEU A 67 11.26 4.01 1.56
CA LEU A 67 9.94 3.54 1.98
C LEU A 67 9.78 3.50 3.51
N PHE A 68 10.80 3.06 4.25
CA PHE A 68 10.80 3.14 5.71
C PHE A 68 10.78 4.59 6.22
N ALA A 69 11.46 5.51 5.53
CA ALA A 69 11.46 6.92 5.88
C ALA A 69 10.07 7.55 5.71
N MET A 70 9.32 7.20 4.65
CA MET A 70 7.92 7.62 4.49
C MET A 70 7.08 7.18 5.68
N PHE A 71 7.30 5.96 6.17
CA PHE A 71 6.51 5.37 7.26
C PHE A 71 7.05 5.66 8.66
N GLU A 72 8.11 6.44 8.81
CA GLU A 72 8.78 6.64 10.10
C GLU A 72 7.84 7.26 11.14
N THR A 73 7.04 8.24 10.72
CA THR A 73 6.08 8.95 11.57
C THR A 73 4.73 9.14 10.87
N PRO A 74 3.64 9.35 11.63
CA PRO A 74 2.36 9.82 11.10
C PRO A 74 2.48 11.01 10.14
N ARG A 75 3.36 11.96 10.50
CA ARG A 75 3.55 13.20 9.76
C ARG A 75 4.22 12.97 8.42
N THR A 76 5.30 12.19 8.39
CA THR A 76 6.01 11.88 7.14
C THR A 76 5.15 11.07 6.18
N LEU A 77 4.28 10.20 6.70
CA LEU A 77 3.32 9.45 5.91
C LEU A 77 2.27 10.37 5.27
N PHE A 78 1.73 11.31 6.05
CA PHE A 78 0.81 12.32 5.54
C PHE A 78 1.48 13.25 4.51
N GLU A 79 2.67 13.78 4.81
CA GLU A 79 3.41 14.68 3.91
C GLU A 79 3.89 14.00 2.62
N ALA A 80 4.00 12.66 2.60
CA ALA A 80 4.30 11.91 1.39
C ALA A 80 3.07 11.73 0.48
N THR A 81 1.86 11.79 1.04
CA THR A 81 0.63 11.54 0.30
C THR A 81 0.33 12.74 -0.63
N PRO A 82 -0.04 12.51 -1.90
CA PRO A 82 -0.46 13.58 -2.79
C PRO A 82 -1.66 14.35 -2.25
N ASP A 83 -1.70 15.66 -2.48
CA ASP A 83 -2.78 16.54 -2.03
C ASP A 83 -4.12 16.29 -2.77
N ASP A 84 -4.07 15.62 -3.93
CA ASP A 84 -5.26 15.32 -4.74
C ASP A 84 -6.14 14.22 -4.10
N ASP A 85 -7.45 14.39 -4.25
CA ASP A 85 -8.44 13.46 -3.73
C ASP A 85 -8.32 12.07 -4.39
N GLU A 86 -8.43 11.02 -3.57
CA GLU A 86 -8.39 9.62 -4.01
C GLU A 86 -7.11 9.18 -4.76
N VAL A 87 -6.03 9.96 -4.67
CA VAL A 87 -4.71 9.59 -5.19
C VAL A 87 -3.89 8.87 -4.13
N PHE A 88 -3.47 7.66 -4.45
CA PHE A 88 -2.68 6.82 -3.55
C PHE A 88 -1.21 6.87 -3.93
N ILE A 89 -0.35 6.64 -2.94
CA ILE A 89 1.03 6.26 -3.21
C ILE A 89 1.05 4.77 -3.53
N GLY A 90 1.51 4.42 -4.72
CA GLY A 90 1.75 3.06 -5.17
C GLY A 90 3.23 2.68 -5.10
N VAL A 91 3.54 1.46 -4.69
CA VAL A 91 4.89 0.92 -4.64
C VAL A 91 4.89 -0.51 -5.17
N ALA A 92 5.84 -0.81 -6.06
CA ALA A 92 6.03 -2.14 -6.63
C ALA A 92 7.53 -2.46 -6.83
N PRO A 93 7.92 -3.73 -6.83
CA PRO A 93 9.21 -4.16 -7.34
C PRO A 93 9.21 -4.07 -8.89
N GLU A 94 10.40 -4.08 -9.51
CA GLU A 94 10.49 -4.04 -10.98
C GLU A 94 9.87 -5.26 -11.68
N ASP A 95 9.85 -6.42 -11.01
CA ASP A 95 9.22 -7.64 -11.52
C ASP A 95 7.68 -7.61 -11.42
N GLY A 96 7.12 -6.63 -10.71
CA GLY A 96 5.68 -6.45 -10.53
C GLY A 96 5.01 -7.56 -9.72
N ASN A 97 5.74 -8.35 -8.94
CA ASN A 97 5.16 -9.49 -8.21
C ASN A 97 4.23 -9.09 -7.07
N TRP A 98 4.38 -7.89 -6.51
CA TRP A 98 3.48 -7.36 -5.50
C TRP A 98 3.21 -5.87 -5.73
N TYR A 99 2.14 -5.37 -5.14
CA TYR A 99 1.80 -3.96 -5.22
C TYR A 99 1.22 -3.49 -3.89
N LEU A 100 1.87 -2.50 -3.28
CA LEU A 100 1.40 -1.82 -2.07
C LEU A 100 0.88 -0.46 -2.49
N ARG A 101 -0.34 -0.11 -2.09
CA ARG A 101 -0.85 1.25 -2.17
C ARG A 101 -1.33 1.73 -0.81
N PHE A 102 -1.12 3.00 -0.52
CA PHE A 102 -1.60 3.62 0.71
C PHE A 102 -1.88 5.11 0.52
N ARG A 103 -2.69 5.65 1.42
CA ARG A 103 -3.05 7.07 1.46
C ARG A 103 -3.27 7.49 2.90
N ALA A 104 -2.92 8.73 3.23
CA ALA A 104 -3.29 9.38 4.47
C ALA A 104 -3.92 10.75 4.19
N GLU A 105 -5.00 11.07 4.88
CA GLU A 105 -5.74 12.32 4.70
C GLU A 105 -6.37 12.79 6.02
N TRP A 106 -6.96 13.98 6.02
CA TRP A 106 -7.82 14.41 7.11
C TRP A 106 -9.14 13.65 7.08
N ASP A 107 -9.66 13.30 8.26
CA ASP A 107 -11.02 12.79 8.37
C ASP A 107 -12.05 13.84 7.93
N ALA A 108 -13.29 13.41 7.70
CA ALA A 108 -14.37 14.28 7.21
C ALA A 108 -14.71 15.46 8.16
N ASP A 109 -14.22 15.44 9.40
CA ASP A 109 -14.44 16.50 10.40
C ASP A 109 -13.22 17.44 10.55
N ASP A 110 -12.14 17.23 9.78
CA ASP A 110 -10.84 17.92 9.88
C ASP A 110 -10.21 17.85 11.29
N ARG A 111 -10.42 16.75 12.01
CA ARG A 111 -9.98 16.58 13.42
C ARG A 111 -8.78 15.68 13.57
N SER A 112 -8.70 14.64 12.76
CA SER A 112 -7.65 13.65 12.86
C SER A 112 -7.17 13.21 11.48
N ILE A 113 -5.92 12.78 11.42
CA ILE A 113 -5.36 12.20 10.20
C ILE A 113 -5.64 10.70 10.24
N VAL A 114 -6.30 10.23 9.19
CA VAL A 114 -6.66 8.84 8.97
C VAL A 114 -6.06 8.37 7.66
N GLY A 115 -6.19 7.09 7.35
CA GLY A 115 -5.78 6.59 6.06
C GLY A 115 -6.09 5.12 5.88
N GLU A 116 -5.67 4.62 4.74
CA GLU A 116 -5.96 3.26 4.30
C GLU A 116 -4.81 2.69 3.47
N PHE A 117 -4.81 1.38 3.33
CA PHE A 117 -3.88 0.70 2.44
C PHE A 117 -4.52 -0.51 1.79
N ALA A 118 -3.92 -0.92 0.67
CA ALA A 118 -4.11 -2.24 0.10
C ALA A 118 -2.76 -2.81 -0.35
N ILE A 119 -2.60 -4.11 -0.19
CA ILE A 119 -1.47 -4.85 -0.75
C ILE A 119 -1.96 -6.04 -1.54
N ILE A 120 -1.45 -6.20 -2.75
CA ILE A 120 -1.72 -7.33 -3.62
C ILE A 120 -0.48 -8.21 -3.68
N LEU A 121 -0.68 -9.50 -3.39
CA LEU A 121 0.38 -10.50 -3.28
C LEU A 121 0.04 -11.76 -4.09
N PRO A 122 1.04 -12.46 -4.63
CA PRO A 122 0.84 -13.80 -5.17
C PRO A 122 0.35 -14.76 -4.09
N SER A 123 -0.41 -15.80 -4.45
CA SER A 123 -1.05 -16.71 -3.49
C SER A 123 -0.08 -17.34 -2.49
N GLU A 124 1.15 -17.66 -2.92
CA GLU A 124 2.18 -18.25 -2.05
C GLU A 124 2.62 -17.25 -0.97
N THR A 125 2.90 -16.01 -1.35
CA THR A 125 3.28 -14.92 -0.45
C THR A 125 2.12 -14.47 0.44
N ALA A 126 0.89 -14.49 -0.09
CA ALA A 126 -0.33 -14.15 0.65
C ALA A 126 -0.52 -15.06 1.88
N ALA A 127 -0.14 -16.34 1.78
CA ALA A 127 -0.20 -17.26 2.92
C ALA A 127 0.74 -16.84 4.07
N LEU A 128 1.97 -16.43 3.74
CA LEU A 128 2.94 -15.93 4.71
C LEU A 128 2.51 -14.59 5.30
N PHE A 129 2.05 -13.67 4.44
CA PHE A 129 1.54 -12.37 4.85
C PHE A 129 0.40 -12.49 5.87
N ARG A 130 -0.52 -13.43 5.64
CA ARG A 130 -1.65 -13.67 6.56
C ARG A 130 -1.16 -14.03 7.96
N ALA A 131 -0.15 -14.89 8.07
CA ALA A 131 0.40 -15.33 9.35
C ALA A 131 1.23 -14.23 10.03
N GLU A 132 2.06 -13.52 9.26
CA GLU A 132 3.09 -12.63 9.79
C GLU A 132 2.64 -11.18 9.98
N VAL A 133 1.66 -10.73 9.19
CA VAL A 133 1.21 -9.33 9.17
C VAL A 133 -0.26 -9.21 9.51
N ALA A 134 -1.14 -9.92 8.79
CA ALA A 134 -2.59 -9.75 8.95
C ALA A 134 -3.10 -10.24 10.30
N THR A 135 -2.77 -11.48 10.68
CA THR A 135 -3.25 -12.11 11.93
C THR A 135 -2.87 -11.33 13.18
N PRO A 136 -1.63 -10.79 13.30
CA PRO A 136 -1.25 -10.07 14.50
C PRO A 136 -1.47 -8.56 14.37
N SER A 137 -2.18 -8.10 13.34
CA SER A 137 -2.70 -6.73 13.26
C SER A 137 -3.86 -6.56 14.25
N LYS A 138 -4.01 -5.35 14.79
CA LYS A 138 -5.19 -5.00 15.59
C LYS A 138 -6.44 -4.79 14.74
N HIS A 139 -6.25 -4.50 13.46
CA HIS A 139 -7.31 -4.22 12.51
C HIS A 139 -7.61 -5.47 11.70
N VAL A 140 -8.90 -5.74 11.51
CA VAL A 140 -9.35 -6.76 10.58
C VAL A 140 -9.05 -6.27 9.17
N LEU A 141 -8.19 -7.00 8.47
CA LEU A 141 -7.96 -6.78 7.05
C LEU A 141 -9.00 -7.56 6.26
N VAL A 142 -9.58 -6.91 5.26
CA VAL A 142 -10.40 -7.58 4.26
C VAL A 142 -9.46 -8.33 3.32
N GLU A 143 -9.80 -9.58 3.07
CA GLU A 143 -9.07 -10.45 2.15
C GLU A 143 -9.99 -10.85 1.00
N GLU A 144 -9.56 -10.57 -0.22
CA GLU A 144 -10.31 -10.94 -1.42
C GLU A 144 -9.39 -11.19 -2.63
N SER A 145 -9.98 -11.66 -3.74
CA SER A 145 -9.22 -11.77 -4.98
C SER A 145 -8.87 -10.38 -5.51
N SER A 146 -7.65 -10.22 -6.04
CA SER A 146 -7.24 -8.99 -6.73
C SER A 146 -8.22 -8.55 -7.82
N GLU A 147 -8.85 -9.48 -8.53
CA GLU A 147 -9.88 -9.15 -9.53
C GLU A 147 -11.13 -8.50 -8.93
N SER A 148 -11.59 -8.99 -7.77
CA SER A 148 -12.72 -8.40 -7.04
C SER A 148 -12.33 -7.02 -6.50
N TYR A 149 -11.13 -6.91 -5.94
CA TYR A 149 -10.61 -5.65 -5.43
C TYR A 149 -10.48 -4.61 -6.53
N TYR A 150 -9.89 -4.93 -7.68
CA TYR A 150 -9.78 -3.98 -8.79
C TYR A 150 -11.15 -3.56 -9.35
N LYS A 151 -12.20 -4.39 -9.24
CA LYS A 151 -13.56 -4.00 -9.63
C LYS A 151 -14.21 -3.05 -8.62
N SER A 152 -13.77 -3.03 -7.37
CA SER A 152 -14.30 -2.11 -6.36
C SER A 152 -13.58 -0.76 -6.36
N VAL A 153 -12.29 -0.74 -6.75
CA VAL A 153 -11.47 0.48 -6.71
C VAL A 153 -11.18 1.12 -8.06
N LYS A 154 -11.55 0.50 -9.18
CA LYS A 154 -11.43 1.12 -10.51
C LYS A 154 -12.79 1.61 -10.99
N VAL A 155 -12.82 2.88 -11.39
CA VAL A 155 -13.97 3.53 -12.05
C VAL A 155 -14.23 2.94 -13.44
#